data_AF-A0AAE8M154-F1
#
_entry.id   AF-A0AAE8M154-F1
#
_cell.length_a   1.000
_cell.length_b   1.000
_cell.length_c   1.000
_cell.angle_alpha   90.00
_cell.angle_beta   90.00
_cell.angle_gamma   90.00
#
_symmetry.space_group_name_H-M   'P 1'
#
loop_
_entity.id
_entity.type
_entity.pdbx_description
1 polymer ?
#
loop_
_entity_poly.entity_id
_entity_poly.type
_entity_poly.pdbx_seq_one_letter_code
_entity_poly.pdbx_strand_id
1 'polypeptide(L)'
;MSFFDHVSIKHLNKYQPSNEQWHKTLMYFSQTVPSVRYAAVALSLLHRSYIHGSPTCDTTVQSSKTVRLMDKEAPLLHYNMAIQHLLSQNLSGHDTIERTAITLLVCYLFTCFDHLAGKDVQAMKHLRGGVELSRNLDKAMFTNSSSADLRILISQVTTQIRRLDMQAVMFALDWTPAGIQEPSIWQLVPSDIAFQSPGQAVDSLQMLVAQAIRLRNTDGQMYPTGKITSPDSHSSPKDILLDQLETWLGLFENMLQLQHHSSRTNSESNALITLLQLQHRIAWIFTHSYGPGREMEYDAYLPQFQQCVALARDVAVSHQDNLGSSNPTFTPEIGVLPVLYIIGAKCRHALLRREVLDILRRQSIREAAWKWV
;
A
#
# COMPACT_ATOMS: atom_id res chain seq x y z
N MET A 1 4.97 7.28 -22.66
CA MET A 1 5.29 8.33 -21.66
C MET A 1 4.14 9.28 -21.36
N SER A 2 3.46 9.92 -22.33
CA SER A 2 2.33 10.83 -22.02
C SER A 2 1.24 10.19 -21.13
N PHE A 3 0.84 8.95 -21.41
CA PHE A 3 -0.11 8.21 -20.57
C PHE A 3 0.41 7.95 -19.14
N PHE A 4 1.71 7.74 -18.98
CA PHE A 4 2.31 7.57 -17.66
C PHE A 4 2.16 8.85 -16.83
N ASP A 5 2.55 9.98 -17.43
CA ASP A 5 2.56 11.32 -16.86
C ASP A 5 1.16 11.81 -16.45
N HIS A 6 0.15 11.58 -17.30
CA HIS A 6 -1.18 12.16 -17.09
C HIS A 6 -2.12 11.24 -16.29
N VAL A 7 -1.88 9.93 -16.34
CA VAL A 7 -2.81 8.90 -15.80
C VAL A 7 -2.11 7.97 -14.82
N SER A 8 -1.07 7.26 -15.26
CA SER A 8 -0.53 6.16 -14.45
C SER A 8 0.05 6.64 -13.13
N ILE A 9 0.86 7.69 -13.17
CA ILE A 9 1.55 8.19 -11.98
C ILE A 9 0.57 8.66 -10.89
N LYS A 10 -0.55 9.29 -11.29
CA LYS A 10 -1.59 9.76 -10.36
C LYS A 10 -2.28 8.61 -9.62
N HIS A 11 -2.35 7.44 -10.23
CA HIS A 11 -2.96 6.27 -9.61
C HIS A 11 -1.99 5.50 -8.71
N LEU A 12 -0.68 5.70 -8.83
CA LEU A 12 0.30 4.93 -8.04
C LEU A 12 0.29 5.30 -6.55
N ASN A 13 -0.11 6.52 -6.20
CA ASN A 13 -0.16 6.99 -4.82
C ASN A 13 -1.52 7.61 -4.46
N LYS A 14 -2.58 6.90 -4.85
CA LYS A 14 -3.96 7.39 -4.87
C LYS A 14 -4.46 7.93 -3.53
N TYR A 15 -4.08 7.31 -2.41
CA TYR A 15 -4.61 7.64 -1.10
C TYR A 15 -3.75 8.66 -0.34
N GLN A 16 -2.83 9.37 -0.99
CA GLN A 16 -1.96 10.34 -0.32
C GLN A 16 -2.07 11.77 -0.90
N PRO A 17 -2.57 12.75 -0.12
CA PRO A 17 -2.84 14.12 -0.58
C PRO A 17 -1.61 15.02 -0.77
N SER A 18 -0.38 14.54 -0.53
CA SER A 18 0.84 15.37 -0.57
C SER A 18 2.01 14.77 -1.37
N ASN A 19 1.73 14.11 -2.49
CA ASN A 19 2.76 13.40 -3.29
C ASN A 19 3.22 14.09 -4.56
N GLU A 20 2.92 15.38 -4.75
CA GLU A 20 3.43 16.12 -5.90
C GLU A 20 4.94 16.02 -6.05
N GLN A 21 5.67 16.02 -4.93
CA GLN A 21 7.12 15.90 -4.96
C GLN A 21 7.59 14.52 -5.41
N TRP A 22 6.95 13.45 -4.92
CA TRP A 22 7.24 12.09 -5.40
C TRP A 22 6.94 11.95 -6.89
N HIS A 23 5.82 12.50 -7.36
CA HIS A 23 5.47 12.48 -8.78
C HIS A 23 6.52 13.21 -9.62
N LYS A 24 6.96 14.40 -9.20
CA LYS A 24 8.03 15.16 -9.87
C LYS A 24 9.32 14.36 -9.94
N THR A 25 9.74 13.74 -8.83
CA THR A 25 10.93 12.89 -8.78
C THR A 25 10.82 11.69 -9.71
N LEU A 26 9.76 10.90 -9.60
CA LEU A 26 9.56 9.72 -10.43
C LEU A 26 9.48 10.09 -11.93
N MET A 27 8.83 11.21 -12.27
CA MET A 27 8.81 11.72 -13.65
C MET A 27 10.18 12.15 -14.14
N TYR A 28 10.94 12.89 -13.32
CA TYR A 28 12.30 13.31 -13.66
C TYR A 28 13.17 12.11 -14.01
N PHE A 29 13.22 11.09 -13.13
CA PHE A 29 14.02 9.89 -13.38
C PHE A 29 13.49 9.05 -14.55
N SER A 30 12.17 9.01 -14.76
CA SER A 30 11.60 8.35 -15.94
C SER A 30 11.96 9.08 -17.25
N GLN A 31 12.31 10.35 -17.20
CA GLN A 31 12.76 11.12 -18.37
C GLN A 31 14.28 11.08 -18.55
N THR A 32 15.06 11.00 -17.47
CA THR A 32 16.52 11.11 -17.54
C THR A 32 17.25 9.77 -17.52
N VAL A 33 16.70 8.74 -16.87
CA VAL A 33 17.35 7.44 -16.69
C VAL A 33 16.69 6.35 -17.55
N PRO A 34 17.42 5.72 -18.50
CA PRO A 34 16.82 4.73 -19.42
C PRO A 34 16.13 3.55 -18.73
N SER A 35 16.73 2.96 -17.70
CA SER A 35 16.14 1.81 -16.97
C SER A 35 14.80 2.17 -16.33
N VAL A 36 14.74 3.32 -15.65
CA VAL A 36 13.49 3.85 -15.06
C VAL A 36 12.47 4.20 -16.14
N ARG A 37 12.90 4.84 -17.24
CA ARG A 37 12.04 5.16 -18.39
C ARG A 37 11.34 3.92 -18.93
N TYR A 38 12.11 2.87 -19.22
CA TYR A 38 11.56 1.63 -19.78
C TYR A 38 10.60 0.93 -18.81
N ALA A 39 10.89 0.95 -17.50
CA ALA A 39 9.98 0.41 -16.49
C ALA A 39 8.67 1.21 -16.42
N ALA A 40 8.75 2.54 -16.46
CA ALA A 40 7.58 3.43 -16.48
C ALA A 40 6.75 3.25 -17.76
N VAL A 41 7.40 3.09 -18.93
CA VAL A 41 6.70 2.77 -20.18
C VAL A 41 5.98 1.43 -20.09
N ALA A 42 6.66 0.39 -19.61
CA ALA A 42 6.07 -0.95 -19.45
C ALA A 42 4.79 -0.90 -18.59
N LEU A 43 4.87 -0.26 -17.42
CA LEU A 43 3.73 -0.05 -16.53
C LEU A 43 2.61 0.75 -17.21
N SER A 44 2.96 1.83 -17.93
CA SER A 44 1.98 2.68 -18.60
C SER A 44 1.23 1.95 -19.72
N LEU A 45 1.91 1.09 -20.49
CA LEU A 45 1.28 0.32 -21.57
C LEU A 45 0.33 -0.73 -20.99
N LEU A 46 0.75 -1.43 -19.94
CA LEU A 46 -0.09 -2.39 -19.24
C LEU A 46 -1.31 -1.71 -18.60
N HIS A 47 -1.12 -0.57 -17.93
CA HIS A 47 -2.19 0.19 -17.28
C HIS A 47 -3.18 0.76 -18.28
N ARG A 48 -2.71 1.22 -19.45
CA ARG A 48 -3.58 1.63 -20.55
C ARG A 48 -4.43 0.46 -21.04
N SER A 49 -3.83 -0.71 -21.23
CA SER A 49 -4.57 -1.92 -21.61
C SER A 49 -5.57 -2.34 -20.52
N TYR A 50 -5.26 -2.12 -19.24
CA TYR A 50 -6.15 -2.43 -18.14
C TYR A 50 -7.38 -1.51 -18.12
N ILE A 51 -7.17 -0.19 -18.27
CA ILE A 51 -8.25 0.81 -18.32
C ILE A 51 -9.18 0.57 -19.52
N HIS A 52 -8.62 0.32 -20.71
CA HIS A 52 -9.41 0.14 -21.94
C HIS A 52 -9.83 -1.30 -22.21
N GLY A 53 -9.32 -2.27 -21.44
CA GLY A 53 -9.58 -3.70 -21.62
C GLY A 53 -10.86 -4.19 -20.94
N SER A 54 -11.65 -3.31 -20.32
CA SER A 54 -13.00 -3.64 -19.86
C SER A 54 -13.91 -3.92 -21.07
N PRO A 55 -14.71 -5.01 -21.07
CA PRO A 55 -15.46 -5.48 -22.24
C PRO A 55 -16.70 -4.63 -22.59
N THR A 56 -16.68 -3.32 -22.35
CA THR A 56 -17.84 -2.44 -22.57
C THR A 56 -17.76 -1.53 -23.79
N CYS A 57 -16.68 -1.55 -24.57
CA CYS A 57 -16.62 -0.83 -25.85
C CYS A 57 -15.97 -1.66 -26.97
N ASP A 58 -16.66 -2.72 -27.41
CA ASP A 58 -16.48 -3.20 -28.79
C ASP A 58 -17.20 -2.21 -29.72
N THR A 59 -16.51 -1.13 -30.07
CA THR A 59 -16.92 -0.29 -31.20
C THR A 59 -15.74 -0.14 -32.16
N THR A 60 -15.81 -0.97 -33.21
CA THR A 60 -15.44 -0.59 -34.58
C THR A 60 -14.00 -0.18 -34.87
N VAL A 61 -13.02 -1.03 -34.57
CA VAL A 61 -11.83 -1.14 -35.42
C VAL A 61 -11.44 -2.61 -35.57
N GLN A 62 -11.40 -3.08 -36.82
CA GLN A 62 -10.76 -4.34 -37.22
C GLN A 62 -9.26 -4.27 -36.93
N SER A 63 -8.89 -4.31 -35.65
CA SER A 63 -7.51 -4.52 -35.23
C SER A 63 -7.15 -5.96 -35.56
N SER A 64 -6.29 -6.14 -36.57
CA SER A 64 -5.71 -7.42 -36.97
C SER A 64 -5.18 -8.17 -35.74
N LYS A 65 -5.33 -9.50 -35.72
CA LYS A 65 -4.85 -10.37 -34.64
C LYS A 65 -3.39 -10.09 -34.28
N THR A 66 -2.57 -9.70 -35.26
CA THR A 66 -1.16 -9.29 -35.10
C THR A 66 -1.00 -8.01 -34.29
N VAL A 67 -1.84 -7.00 -34.49
CA VAL A 67 -1.79 -5.73 -33.73
C VAL A 67 -2.18 -5.98 -32.27
N ARG A 68 -3.22 -6.79 -32.02
CA ARG A 68 -3.61 -7.20 -30.66
C ARG A 68 -2.54 -8.01 -29.93
N LEU A 69 -1.75 -8.81 -30.66
CA LEU A 69 -0.63 -9.58 -30.10
C LEU A 69 0.55 -8.67 -29.76
N MET A 70 0.92 -7.74 -30.66
CA MET A 70 1.96 -6.75 -30.40
C MET A 70 1.62 -5.85 -29.21
N ASP A 71 0.35 -5.44 -29.07
CA ASP A 71 -0.11 -4.65 -27.92
C ASP A 71 0.02 -5.39 -26.58
N LYS A 72 -0.07 -6.73 -26.59
CA LYS A 72 0.11 -7.57 -25.39
C LYS A 72 1.57 -7.85 -25.05
N GLU A 73 2.45 -7.88 -26.05
CA GLU A 73 3.88 -8.17 -25.88
C GLU A 73 4.71 -6.90 -25.60
N ALA A 74 4.25 -5.74 -26.09
CA ALA A 74 4.93 -4.46 -25.93
C ALA A 74 5.26 -4.08 -24.47
N PRO A 75 4.38 -4.29 -23.45
CA PRO A 75 4.74 -4.02 -22.07
C PRO A 75 5.94 -4.87 -21.58
N LEU A 76 5.98 -6.15 -21.95
CA LEU A 76 7.05 -7.08 -21.55
C LEU A 76 8.38 -6.76 -22.25
N LEU A 77 8.32 -6.30 -23.50
CA LEU A 77 9.51 -5.82 -24.20
C LEU A 77 10.18 -4.68 -23.43
N HIS A 78 9.41 -3.67 -23.02
CA HIS A 78 9.92 -2.53 -22.25
C HIS A 78 10.39 -2.94 -20.85
N TYR A 79 9.68 -3.86 -20.21
CA TYR A 79 10.12 -4.45 -18.95
C TYR A 79 11.51 -5.09 -19.07
N ASN A 80 11.75 -5.87 -20.14
CA ASN A 80 13.06 -6.49 -20.39
C ASN A 80 14.14 -5.47 -20.75
N MET A 81 13.81 -4.43 -21.53
CA MET A 81 14.74 -3.32 -21.82
C MET A 81 15.17 -2.60 -20.53
N ALA A 82 14.25 -2.39 -19.59
CA ALA A 82 14.59 -1.80 -18.29
C ALA A 82 15.62 -2.64 -17.52
N ILE A 83 15.46 -3.97 -17.51
CA ILE A 83 16.43 -4.90 -16.91
C ILE A 83 17.79 -4.80 -17.61
N GLN A 84 17.82 -4.85 -18.95
CA GLN A 84 19.06 -4.78 -19.71
C GLN A 84 19.83 -3.49 -19.42
N HIS A 85 19.14 -2.35 -19.37
CA HIS A 85 19.76 -1.08 -19.03
C HIS A 85 20.27 -1.06 -17.59
N LEU A 86 19.51 -1.57 -16.62
CA LEU A 86 19.95 -1.66 -15.23
C LEU A 86 21.21 -2.52 -15.08
N LEU A 87 21.27 -3.67 -15.77
CA LEU A 87 22.43 -4.56 -15.74
C LEU A 87 23.65 -3.96 -16.44
N SER A 88 23.46 -3.23 -17.55
CA SER A 88 24.55 -2.54 -18.24
C SER A 88 25.18 -1.42 -17.40
N GLN A 89 24.37 -0.70 -16.62
CA GLN A 89 24.82 0.33 -15.68
C GLN A 89 25.62 -0.26 -14.52
N ASN A 90 25.44 -1.56 -14.23
CA ASN A 90 26.23 -2.21 -13.19
C ASN A 90 27.71 -2.39 -13.53
N LEU A 91 28.06 -2.24 -14.81
CA LEU A 91 29.41 -2.46 -15.34
C LEU A 91 30.22 -1.16 -15.49
N SER A 92 29.60 0.02 -15.33
CA SER A 92 30.20 1.31 -15.75
C SER A 92 30.79 2.20 -14.63
N GLY A 93 30.98 1.69 -13.41
CA GLY A 93 31.75 2.38 -12.36
C GLY A 93 31.12 3.64 -11.75
N HIS A 94 29.82 3.92 -11.95
CA HIS A 94 29.12 5.03 -11.27
C HIS A 94 29.02 4.83 -9.75
N ASP A 95 28.72 5.94 -9.04
CA ASP A 95 28.44 5.94 -7.59
C ASP A 95 27.42 4.86 -7.21
N THR A 96 27.84 3.97 -6.32
CA THR A 96 27.09 2.82 -5.85
C THR A 96 25.76 3.23 -5.20
N ILE A 97 25.72 4.41 -4.56
CA ILE A 97 24.54 4.91 -3.85
C ILE A 97 23.44 5.34 -4.85
N GLU A 98 23.80 6.16 -5.85
CA GLU A 98 22.86 6.59 -6.90
C GLU A 98 22.31 5.39 -7.69
N ARG A 99 23.17 4.43 -8.05
CA ARG A 99 22.74 3.19 -8.72
C ARG A 99 21.75 2.39 -7.89
N THR A 100 21.97 2.32 -6.58
CA THR A 100 21.05 1.65 -5.66
C THR A 100 19.70 2.38 -5.63
N ALA A 101 19.70 3.71 -5.59
CA ALA A 101 18.47 4.51 -5.65
C ALA A 101 17.69 4.32 -6.96
N ILE A 102 18.38 4.28 -8.10
CA ILE A 102 17.79 3.96 -9.41
C ILE A 102 17.19 2.55 -9.41
N THR A 103 17.91 1.58 -8.83
CA THR A 103 17.42 0.20 -8.69
C THR A 103 16.13 0.16 -7.86
N LEU A 104 16.05 0.92 -6.77
CA LEU A 104 14.83 1.03 -5.95
C LEU A 104 13.64 1.59 -6.75
N LEU A 105 13.86 2.60 -7.60
CA LEU A 105 12.79 3.13 -8.48
C LEU A 105 12.28 2.05 -9.44
N VAL A 106 13.18 1.27 -10.03
CA VAL A 106 12.82 0.16 -10.93
C VAL A 106 12.09 -0.94 -10.16
N CYS A 107 12.56 -1.32 -8.97
CA CYS A 107 11.86 -2.28 -8.10
C CYS A 107 10.43 -1.82 -7.75
N TYR A 108 10.24 -0.54 -7.41
CA TYR A 108 8.92 0.02 -7.16
C TYR A 108 8.01 -0.08 -8.40
N LEU A 109 8.49 0.35 -9.57
CA LEU A 109 7.72 0.29 -10.81
C LEU A 109 7.40 -1.15 -11.25
N PHE A 110 8.33 -2.09 -11.07
CA PHE A 110 8.10 -3.50 -11.37
C PHE A 110 7.16 -4.17 -10.39
N THR A 111 7.21 -3.81 -9.10
CA THR A 111 6.21 -4.27 -8.12
C THR A 111 4.80 -3.83 -8.55
N CYS A 112 4.65 -2.57 -8.98
CA CYS A 112 3.40 -2.06 -9.52
C CYS A 112 2.97 -2.79 -10.80
N PHE A 113 3.90 -3.00 -11.75
CA PHE A 113 3.65 -3.70 -13.00
C PHE A 113 3.18 -5.13 -12.76
N ASP A 114 3.89 -5.88 -11.92
CA ASP A 114 3.61 -7.29 -11.69
C ASP A 114 2.32 -7.49 -10.91
N HIS A 115 2.01 -6.62 -9.93
CA HIS A 115 0.68 -6.60 -9.32
C HIS A 115 -0.38 -6.35 -10.37
N LEU A 116 -0.27 -5.28 -11.16
CA LEU A 116 -1.25 -5.00 -12.22
C LEU A 116 -1.41 -6.17 -13.22
N ALA A 117 -0.31 -6.84 -13.56
CA ALA A 117 -0.30 -8.01 -14.44
C ALA A 117 -0.89 -9.28 -13.80
N GLY A 118 -1.14 -9.30 -12.48
CA GLY A 118 -1.56 -10.49 -11.75
C GLY A 118 -0.44 -11.50 -11.49
N LYS A 119 0.81 -11.06 -11.51
CA LYS A 119 2.01 -11.86 -11.26
C LYS A 119 2.53 -11.60 -9.84
N ASP A 120 1.69 -11.81 -8.83
CA ASP A 120 1.97 -11.39 -7.45
C ASP A 120 3.28 -12.00 -6.89
N VAL A 121 3.61 -13.25 -7.24
CA VAL A 121 4.90 -13.86 -6.83
C VAL A 121 6.12 -13.09 -7.35
N GLN A 122 6.04 -12.53 -8.57
CA GLN A 122 7.13 -11.70 -9.12
C GLN A 122 7.15 -10.32 -8.48
N ALA A 123 5.97 -9.72 -8.25
CA ALA A 123 5.85 -8.46 -7.52
C ALA A 123 6.54 -8.55 -6.15
N MET A 124 6.29 -9.65 -5.42
CA MET A 124 6.91 -9.89 -4.12
C MET A 124 8.43 -10.06 -4.16
N LYS A 125 8.99 -10.60 -5.26
CA LYS A 125 10.45 -10.68 -5.43
C LYS A 125 11.08 -9.30 -5.59
N HIS A 126 10.48 -8.42 -6.39
CA HIS A 126 10.95 -7.05 -6.55
C HIS A 126 10.85 -6.26 -5.26
N LEU A 127 9.71 -6.40 -4.55
CA LEU A 127 9.53 -5.77 -3.26
C LEU A 127 10.59 -6.25 -2.25
N ARG A 128 10.86 -7.56 -2.19
CA ARG A 128 11.85 -8.12 -1.25
C ARG A 128 13.26 -7.58 -1.50
N GLY A 129 13.68 -7.58 -2.77
CA GLY A 129 14.96 -6.97 -3.16
C GLY A 129 15.00 -5.48 -2.86
N GLY A 130 13.91 -4.75 -3.14
CA GLY A 130 13.80 -3.32 -2.84
C GLY A 130 13.92 -3.01 -1.35
N VAL A 131 13.26 -3.80 -0.49
CA VAL A 131 13.34 -3.66 0.98
C VAL A 131 14.75 -3.89 1.50
N GLU A 132 15.43 -4.92 0.99
CA GLU A 132 16.81 -5.22 1.36
C GLU A 132 17.78 -4.10 0.95
N LEU A 133 17.67 -3.62 -0.29
CA LEU A 133 18.47 -2.51 -0.79
C LEU A 133 18.22 -1.21 -0.02
N SER A 134 16.96 -0.91 0.32
CA SER A 134 16.57 0.28 1.06
C SER A 134 17.23 0.32 2.45
N ARG A 135 17.23 -0.79 3.19
CA ARG A 135 17.92 -0.92 4.48
C ARG A 135 19.43 -0.68 4.40
N ASN A 136 20.05 -1.21 3.35
CA ASN A 136 21.49 -1.02 3.14
C ASN A 136 21.83 0.45 2.83
N LEU A 137 20.93 1.13 2.12
CA LEU A 137 21.08 2.53 1.75
C LEU A 137 20.93 3.46 2.96
N ASP A 138 19.99 3.17 3.87
CA ASP A 138 19.85 3.90 5.13
C ASP A 138 21.14 3.82 5.95
N LYS A 139 21.75 2.63 6.06
CA LYS A 139 23.03 2.45 6.77
C LYS A 139 24.16 3.25 6.12
N ALA A 140 24.26 3.22 4.79
CA ALA A 140 25.29 3.94 4.04
C ALA A 140 25.14 5.47 4.15
N MET A 141 23.90 5.97 4.23
CA MET A 141 23.58 7.40 4.41
C MET A 141 24.14 7.98 5.71
N PHE A 142 24.15 7.22 6.80
CA PHE A 142 24.74 7.67 8.07
C PHE A 142 26.27 7.85 8.01
N THR A 143 26.93 7.24 7.02
CA THR A 143 28.39 7.18 6.94
C THR A 143 29.00 8.10 5.88
N ASN A 144 28.24 8.50 4.85
CA ASN A 144 28.78 9.14 3.66
C ASN A 144 28.23 10.55 3.42
N SER A 145 29.09 11.47 2.98
CA SER A 145 28.70 12.81 2.53
C SER A 145 28.08 12.77 1.12
N SER A 146 26.79 12.42 1.03
CA SER A 146 26.04 12.44 -0.23
C SER A 146 25.57 13.86 -0.59
N SER A 147 25.23 14.11 -1.87
CA SER A 147 24.60 15.39 -2.28
C SER A 147 23.18 15.54 -1.69
N ALA A 148 22.68 16.77 -1.57
CA ALA A 148 21.34 17.02 -1.03
C ALA A 148 20.23 16.38 -1.89
N ASP A 149 20.35 16.48 -3.22
CA ASP A 149 19.37 15.93 -4.16
C ASP A 149 19.29 14.40 -4.09
N LEU A 150 20.45 13.74 -3.95
CA LEU A 150 20.51 12.28 -3.80
C LEU A 150 19.89 11.83 -2.48
N ARG A 151 20.06 12.59 -1.39
CA ARG A 151 19.37 12.31 -0.12
C ARG A 151 17.85 12.43 -0.24
N ILE A 152 17.36 13.45 -0.96
CA ILE A 152 15.93 13.65 -1.19
C ILE A 152 15.35 12.50 -2.00
N LEU A 153 16.00 12.10 -3.11
CA LEU A 153 15.61 10.94 -3.91
C LEU A 153 15.50 9.69 -3.04
N ILE A 154 16.57 9.41 -2.28
CA ILE A 154 16.66 8.20 -1.47
C ILE A 154 15.58 8.16 -0.41
N SER A 155 15.38 9.27 0.32
CA SER A 155 14.29 9.38 1.28
C SER A 155 12.94 9.08 0.63
N GLN A 156 12.66 9.66 -0.54
CA GLN A 156 11.38 9.48 -1.22
C GLN A 156 11.14 8.05 -1.70
N VAL A 157 12.12 7.44 -2.40
CA VAL A 157 11.95 6.07 -2.92
C VAL A 157 11.92 5.04 -1.79
N THR A 158 12.74 5.22 -0.75
CA THR A 158 12.71 4.37 0.45
C THR A 158 11.36 4.48 1.17
N THR A 159 10.79 5.68 1.29
CA THR A 159 9.43 5.85 1.84
C THR A 159 8.42 5.04 1.04
N GLN A 160 8.44 5.08 -0.29
CA GLN A 160 7.50 4.27 -1.08
C GLN A 160 7.70 2.76 -0.91
N ILE A 161 8.95 2.29 -0.88
CA ILE A 161 9.27 0.87 -0.65
C ILE A 161 8.80 0.41 0.73
N ARG A 162 9.07 1.19 1.79
CA ARG A 162 8.62 0.87 3.16
C ARG A 162 7.10 0.80 3.27
N ARG A 163 6.37 1.65 2.53
CA ARG A 163 4.90 1.59 2.50
C ARG A 163 4.41 0.30 1.87
N LEU A 164 4.94 -0.09 0.71
CA LEU A 164 4.60 -1.36 0.08
C LEU A 164 4.98 -2.55 0.98
N ASP A 165 6.11 -2.46 1.67
CA ASP A 165 6.57 -3.46 2.63
C ASP A 165 5.58 -3.67 3.79
N MET A 166 5.09 -2.58 4.40
CA MET A 166 4.08 -2.67 5.47
C MET A 166 2.74 -3.21 4.97
N GLN A 167 2.34 -2.88 3.75
CA GLN A 167 1.06 -3.29 3.19
C GLN A 167 1.03 -4.75 2.70
N ALA A 168 2.19 -5.31 2.35
CA ALA A 168 2.31 -6.67 1.82
C ALA A 168 1.75 -7.76 2.76
N VAL A 169 1.78 -7.55 4.08
CA VAL A 169 1.22 -8.50 5.05
C VAL A 169 -0.28 -8.75 4.87
N MET A 170 -0.99 -7.83 4.21
CA MET A 170 -2.42 -7.98 3.95
C MET A 170 -2.71 -9.14 3.01
N PHE A 171 -1.80 -9.45 2.07
CA PHE A 171 -2.03 -10.46 1.02
C PHE A 171 -0.94 -11.53 0.92
N ALA A 172 0.19 -11.38 1.63
CA ALA A 172 1.26 -12.37 1.70
C ALA A 172 1.45 -12.86 3.15
N LEU A 173 0.94 -14.05 3.45
CA LEU A 173 0.93 -14.62 4.81
C LEU A 173 2.33 -14.83 5.40
N ASP A 174 3.31 -15.16 4.56
CA ASP A 174 4.72 -15.38 4.93
C ASP A 174 5.55 -14.10 4.94
N TRP A 175 4.95 -12.94 4.65
CA TRP A 175 5.64 -11.67 4.63
C TRP A 175 5.86 -11.11 6.03
N THR A 176 7.08 -10.66 6.31
CA THR A 176 7.42 -9.98 7.55
C THR A 176 8.11 -8.65 7.22
N PRO A 177 7.44 -7.50 7.44
CA PRO A 177 7.98 -6.20 7.11
C PRO A 177 9.26 -5.91 7.85
N ALA A 178 10.11 -5.17 7.17
CA ALA A 178 11.45 -4.90 7.61
C ALA A 178 11.52 -4.15 8.95
N GLY A 179 10.63 -3.17 9.13
CA GLY A 179 10.56 -2.34 10.33
C GLY A 179 9.97 -3.03 11.55
N ILE A 180 9.43 -4.25 11.41
CA ILE A 180 8.79 -5.01 12.50
C ILE A 180 9.68 -6.18 12.97
N GLN A 181 10.76 -6.52 12.24
CA GLN A 181 11.62 -7.67 12.54
C GLN A 181 12.47 -7.54 13.81
N GLU A 182 12.60 -6.35 14.40
CA GLU A 182 13.34 -6.18 15.65
C GLU A 182 12.40 -6.20 16.86
N PRO A 183 12.56 -7.15 17.81
CA PRO A 183 11.80 -7.19 19.06
C PRO A 183 11.91 -5.90 19.90
N SER A 184 12.93 -5.10 19.60
CA SER A 184 13.28 -3.82 20.20
C SER A 184 12.41 -2.63 19.74
N ILE A 185 11.60 -2.78 18.67
CA ILE A 185 10.82 -1.69 18.05
C ILE A 185 9.32 -1.83 18.36
N TRP A 186 8.98 -2.18 19.60
CA TRP A 186 7.75 -1.68 20.23
C TRP A 186 7.97 -0.24 20.70
N GLN A 187 8.74 0.56 19.95
CA GLN A 187 8.92 1.97 20.26
C GLN A 187 7.55 2.61 20.24
N LEU A 188 7.08 2.97 21.44
CA LEU A 188 5.91 3.80 21.66
C LEU A 188 5.95 4.91 20.60
N VAL A 189 4.82 5.14 19.92
CA VAL A 189 4.58 6.48 19.37
C VAL A 189 4.87 7.42 20.54
N PRO A 190 5.90 8.30 20.46
CA PRO A 190 6.21 9.15 21.58
C PRO A 190 4.94 9.93 21.91
N SER A 191 4.43 9.76 23.13
CA SER A 191 3.16 10.36 23.60
C SER A 191 3.14 11.89 23.43
N ASP A 192 4.32 12.49 23.28
CA ASP A 192 4.56 13.92 23.27
C ASP A 192 4.59 14.55 21.85
N ILE A 193 4.46 13.75 20.77
CA ILE A 193 4.49 14.27 19.40
C ILE A 193 3.08 14.23 18.79
N ALA A 194 2.43 15.40 18.73
CA ALA A 194 1.18 15.57 17.98
C ALA A 194 1.42 15.37 16.47
N PHE A 195 0.48 14.72 15.78
CA PHE A 195 0.51 14.65 14.32
C PHE A 195 0.38 16.05 13.71
N GLN A 196 1.33 16.41 12.85
CA GLN A 196 1.36 17.70 12.17
C GLN A 196 0.63 17.66 10.82
N SER A 197 0.45 16.46 10.26
CA SER A 197 -0.26 16.25 8.99
C SER A 197 -0.90 14.86 8.92
N PRO A 198 -1.96 14.68 8.10
CA PRO A 198 -2.55 13.38 7.84
C PRO A 198 -1.52 12.36 7.30
N GLY A 199 -0.50 12.81 6.57
CA GLY A 199 0.57 11.95 6.06
C GLY A 199 1.37 11.26 7.18
N GLN A 200 1.69 11.98 8.26
CA GLN A 200 2.37 11.38 9.42
C GLN A 200 1.49 10.32 10.10
N ALA A 201 0.18 10.57 10.18
CA ALA A 201 -0.77 9.63 10.74
C ALA A 201 -0.89 8.35 9.89
N VAL A 202 -0.83 8.46 8.55
CA VAL A 202 -0.82 7.32 7.62
C VAL A 202 0.34 6.38 7.91
N ASP A 203 1.57 6.90 7.93
CA ASP A 203 2.76 6.06 8.06
C ASP A 203 2.78 5.33 9.42
N SER A 204 2.37 6.04 10.49
CA SER A 204 2.24 5.44 11.82
C SER A 204 1.13 4.38 11.88
N LEU A 205 -0.03 4.63 11.29
CA LEU A 205 -1.13 3.65 11.28
C LEU A 205 -0.78 2.39 10.51
N GLN A 206 -0.08 2.52 9.37
CA GLN A 206 0.32 1.38 8.55
C GLN A 206 1.22 0.41 9.31
N MET A 207 2.10 0.92 10.19
CA MET A 207 2.88 0.08 11.11
C MET A 207 1.98 -0.72 12.05
N LEU A 208 1.01 -0.07 12.69
CA LEU A 208 0.10 -0.71 13.64
C LEU A 208 -0.81 -1.74 12.96
N VAL A 209 -1.34 -1.42 11.78
CA VAL A 209 -2.12 -2.36 10.94
C VAL A 209 -1.26 -3.57 10.60
N ALA A 210 -0.01 -3.36 10.19
CA ALA A 210 0.87 -4.46 9.84
C ALA A 210 1.18 -5.37 11.05
N GLN A 211 1.39 -4.78 12.23
CA GLN A 211 1.54 -5.51 13.48
C GLN A 211 0.28 -6.33 13.84
N ALA A 212 -0.92 -5.75 13.70
CA ALA A 212 -2.20 -6.42 13.97
C ALA A 212 -2.40 -7.66 13.07
N ILE A 213 -2.08 -7.53 11.79
CA ILE A 213 -2.21 -8.63 10.82
C ILE A 213 -1.19 -9.72 11.11
N ARG A 214 0.07 -9.34 11.42
CA ARG A 214 1.12 -10.29 11.79
C ARG A 214 0.80 -11.07 13.04
N LEU A 215 0.34 -10.40 14.10
CA LEU A 215 -0.02 -11.03 15.37
C LEU A 215 -0.99 -12.21 15.11
N ARG A 216 -1.96 -12.02 14.21
CA ARG A 216 -2.88 -13.08 13.80
C ARG A 216 -2.26 -14.14 12.90
N ASN A 217 -1.45 -13.75 11.92
CA ASN A 217 -0.84 -14.70 10.97
C ASN A 217 0.14 -15.66 11.68
N THR A 218 0.84 -15.21 12.73
CA THR A 218 1.77 -16.04 13.50
C THR A 218 1.08 -17.04 14.42
N ASP A 219 -0.12 -16.73 14.92
CA ASP A 219 -0.90 -17.65 15.77
C ASP A 219 -1.41 -18.87 14.98
N GLY A 220 -1.72 -18.69 13.69
CA GLY A 220 -2.08 -19.79 12.79
C GLY A 220 -0.96 -20.81 12.52
N GLN A 221 0.30 -20.49 12.88
CA GLN A 221 1.47 -21.36 12.68
C GLN A 221 1.93 -22.06 13.98
N MET A 222 1.31 -21.76 15.12
CA MET A 222 1.80 -22.18 16.45
C MET A 222 0.89 -23.21 17.13
N TYR A 223 0.61 -24.33 16.46
CA TYR A 223 0.24 -25.60 17.11
C TYR A 223 0.96 -26.73 16.36
N PRO A 224 1.97 -27.39 16.96
CA PRO A 224 1.70 -28.37 18.02
C PRO A 224 2.82 -28.48 19.09
N THR A 225 2.57 -28.08 20.33
CA THR A 225 2.79 -28.88 21.57
C THR A 225 2.55 -28.01 22.79
N GLY A 226 1.72 -28.52 23.69
CA GLY A 226 1.38 -27.86 24.96
C GLY A 226 2.58 -27.76 25.88
N LYS A 227 3.26 -26.61 25.84
CA LYS A 227 3.99 -26.11 27.00
C LYS A 227 3.43 -24.73 27.36
N ILE A 228 2.62 -24.74 28.41
CA ILE A 228 2.22 -23.55 29.14
C ILE A 228 3.50 -23.02 29.80
N THR A 229 4.13 -22.03 29.19
CA THR A 229 5.11 -21.18 29.88
C THR A 229 4.35 -20.23 30.81
N SER A 230 4.87 -20.11 32.03
CA SER A 230 4.43 -19.23 33.11
C SER A 230 4.11 -17.79 32.66
N PRO A 231 3.18 -17.09 33.32
CA PRO A 231 2.87 -15.68 33.05
C PRO A 231 3.98 -14.79 33.61
N ASP A 232 4.96 -14.42 32.79
CA ASP A 232 5.83 -13.30 33.13
C ASP A 232 5.03 -11.99 32.99
N SER A 233 5.25 -11.07 33.93
CA SER A 233 4.54 -9.80 34.16
C SER A 233 4.64 -8.75 33.03
N HIS A 234 4.90 -9.17 31.80
CA HIS A 234 4.94 -8.30 30.63
C HIS A 234 3.56 -8.25 29.98
N SER A 235 3.07 -7.04 29.67
CA SER A 235 1.87 -6.84 28.86
C SER A 235 1.95 -7.70 27.60
N SER A 236 0.88 -8.41 27.27
CA SER A 236 0.93 -9.29 26.10
C SER A 236 1.14 -8.45 24.83
N PRO A 237 1.74 -9.00 23.75
CA PRO A 237 1.87 -8.28 22.48
C PRO A 237 0.56 -7.72 21.94
N LYS A 238 -0.57 -8.36 22.30
CA LYS A 238 -1.93 -7.86 22.03
C LYS A 238 -2.18 -6.55 22.79
N ASP A 239 -1.96 -6.54 24.11
CA ASP A 239 -2.25 -5.37 24.96
C ASP A 239 -1.41 -4.17 24.56
N ILE A 240 -0.11 -4.37 24.29
CA ILE A 240 0.79 -3.31 23.82
C ILE A 240 0.25 -2.69 22.51
N LEU A 241 -0.19 -3.53 21.57
CA LEU A 241 -0.71 -3.04 20.29
C LEU A 241 -2.05 -2.31 20.46
N LEU A 242 -2.89 -2.73 21.39
CA LEU A 242 -4.14 -2.03 21.71
C LEU A 242 -3.86 -0.64 22.29
N ASP A 243 -2.95 -0.54 23.25
CA ASP A 243 -2.53 0.75 23.84
C ASP A 243 -1.98 1.69 22.76
N GLN A 244 -1.20 1.16 21.81
CA GLN A 244 -0.66 1.93 20.68
C GLN A 244 -1.75 2.41 19.71
N LEU A 245 -2.73 1.55 19.40
CA LEU A 245 -3.88 1.93 18.57
C LEU A 245 -4.75 3.00 19.24
N GLU A 246 -4.94 2.94 20.56
CA GLU A 246 -5.66 3.95 21.33
C GLU A 246 -4.89 5.27 21.39
N THR A 247 -3.59 5.21 21.63
CA THR A 247 -2.70 6.39 21.59
C THR A 247 -2.75 7.06 20.22
N TRP A 248 -2.66 6.27 19.14
CA TRP A 248 -2.76 6.77 17.77
C TRP A 248 -4.10 7.48 17.53
N LEU A 249 -5.22 6.89 18.00
CA LEU A 249 -6.54 7.50 17.83
C LEU A 249 -6.63 8.85 18.52
N GLY A 250 -6.16 8.96 19.78
CA GLY A 250 -6.16 10.22 20.51
C GLY A 250 -5.32 11.30 19.82
N LEU A 251 -4.11 10.96 19.34
CA LEU A 251 -3.26 11.89 18.59
C LEU A 251 -3.91 12.32 17.26
N PHE A 252 -4.58 11.40 16.58
CA PHE A 252 -5.28 11.66 15.32
C PHE A 252 -6.48 12.59 15.52
N GLU A 253 -7.32 12.33 16.53
CA GLU A 253 -8.47 13.16 16.87
C GLU A 253 -8.05 14.58 17.28
N ASN A 254 -6.98 14.71 18.07
CA ASN A 254 -6.40 16.00 18.43
C ASN A 254 -5.96 16.80 17.20
N MET A 255 -5.30 16.15 16.23
CA MET A 255 -4.91 16.78 14.97
C MET A 255 -6.14 17.27 14.19
N LEU A 256 -7.20 16.46 14.10
CA LEU A 256 -8.44 16.84 13.42
C LEU A 256 -9.10 18.06 14.07
N GLN A 257 -9.16 18.11 15.40
CA GLN A 257 -9.71 19.26 16.14
C GLN A 257 -8.94 20.55 15.85
N LEU A 258 -7.60 20.49 15.89
CA LEU A 258 -6.74 21.64 15.56
C LEU A 258 -6.93 22.12 14.11
N GLN A 259 -7.13 21.19 13.17
CA GLN A 259 -7.38 21.52 11.77
C GLN A 259 -8.77 22.13 11.53
N HIS A 260 -9.81 21.66 12.23
CA HIS A 260 -11.15 22.24 12.15
C HIS A 260 -11.18 23.72 12.56
N HIS A 261 -10.41 24.11 13.58
CA HIS A 261 -10.29 25.51 13.99
C HIS A 261 -9.58 26.41 12.98
N SER A 262 -8.85 25.84 12.01
CA SER A 262 -8.11 26.58 10.98
C SER A 262 -8.79 26.62 9.59
N SER A 263 -10.03 26.12 9.47
CA SER A 263 -10.89 26.19 8.26
C SER A 263 -10.26 25.63 6.95
N ARG A 264 -9.39 24.61 7.03
CA ARG A 264 -8.62 24.10 5.88
C ARG A 264 -8.81 22.60 5.59
N THR A 265 -10.04 22.10 5.51
CA THR A 265 -10.28 20.73 5.02
C THR A 265 -10.74 20.73 3.57
N ASN A 266 -9.88 20.24 2.66
CA ASN A 266 -10.25 19.96 1.27
C ASN A 266 -10.90 18.56 1.17
N SER A 267 -11.66 18.31 0.09
CA SER A 267 -12.36 17.04 -0.14
C SER A 267 -11.43 15.81 -0.15
N GLU A 268 -10.22 15.95 -0.69
CA GLU A 268 -9.21 14.88 -0.72
C GLU A 268 -8.69 14.52 0.68
N SER A 269 -8.49 15.50 1.57
CA SER A 269 -8.14 15.23 2.97
C SER A 269 -9.26 14.51 3.69
N ASN A 270 -10.53 14.83 3.40
CA ASN A 270 -11.66 14.13 4.01
C ASN A 270 -11.69 12.64 3.64
N ALA A 271 -11.48 12.29 2.37
CA ALA A 271 -11.43 10.89 1.93
C ALA A 271 -10.29 10.11 2.62
N LEU A 272 -9.10 10.72 2.76
CA LEU A 272 -8.00 10.12 3.51
C LEU A 272 -8.35 9.95 5.00
N ILE A 273 -8.93 10.97 5.64
CA ILE A 273 -9.33 10.92 7.04
C ILE A 273 -10.31 9.76 7.27
N THR A 274 -11.33 9.63 6.42
CA THR A 274 -12.30 8.53 6.48
C THR A 274 -11.62 7.16 6.28
N LEU A 275 -10.67 7.05 5.35
CA LEU A 275 -9.90 5.82 5.16
C LEU A 275 -9.07 5.46 6.38
N LEU A 276 -8.42 6.42 7.02
CA LEU A 276 -7.63 6.20 8.25
C LEU A 276 -8.51 5.75 9.41
N GLN A 277 -9.68 6.38 9.61
CA GLN A 277 -10.65 5.95 10.62
C GLN A 277 -11.13 4.52 10.38
N LEU A 278 -11.38 4.16 9.11
CA LEU A 278 -11.78 2.81 8.72
C LEU A 278 -10.67 1.78 9.01
N GLN A 279 -9.43 2.08 8.59
CA GLN A 279 -8.27 1.20 8.79
C GLN A 279 -7.94 1.02 10.28
N HIS A 280 -8.01 2.09 11.07
CA HIS A 280 -7.83 2.03 12.52
C HIS A 280 -8.90 1.15 13.17
N ARG A 281 -10.17 1.41 12.88
CA ARG A 281 -11.28 0.68 13.52
C ARG A 281 -11.23 -0.81 13.21
N ILE A 282 -10.92 -1.19 11.97
CA ILE A 282 -10.78 -2.61 11.64
C ILE A 282 -9.56 -3.24 12.32
N ALA A 283 -8.41 -2.55 12.37
CA ALA A 283 -7.22 -3.05 13.06
C ALA A 283 -7.48 -3.25 14.55
N TRP A 284 -8.16 -2.30 15.20
CA TRP A 284 -8.54 -2.39 16.61
C TRP A 284 -9.48 -3.57 16.89
N ILE A 285 -10.52 -3.79 16.06
CA ILE A 285 -11.40 -4.98 16.18
C ILE A 285 -10.59 -6.26 15.98
N PHE A 286 -9.72 -6.26 14.96
CA PHE A 286 -8.92 -7.42 14.61
C PHE A 286 -7.92 -7.80 15.70
N THR A 287 -7.34 -6.82 16.39
CA THR A 287 -6.47 -7.05 17.55
C THR A 287 -7.29 -7.45 18.78
N HIS A 288 -8.44 -6.84 19.03
CA HIS A 288 -9.30 -7.20 20.17
C HIS A 288 -9.79 -8.65 20.11
N SER A 289 -10.22 -9.10 18.93
CA SER A 289 -10.67 -10.48 18.68
C SER A 289 -9.49 -11.45 18.43
N TYR A 290 -8.32 -11.15 18.99
CA TYR A 290 -7.16 -12.05 19.02
C TYR A 290 -7.23 -12.95 20.26
N GLY A 291 -7.25 -14.26 20.06
CA GLY A 291 -7.28 -15.25 21.13
C GLY A 291 -7.95 -16.57 20.75
N PRO A 292 -7.97 -17.55 21.66
CA PRO A 292 -8.52 -18.90 21.42
C PRO A 292 -10.06 -18.92 21.27
N GLY A 293 -10.76 -17.80 21.45
CA GLY A 293 -12.20 -17.63 21.24
C GLY A 293 -12.57 -17.48 19.75
N ARG A 294 -12.48 -18.60 19.05
CA ARG A 294 -13.06 -19.00 17.75
C ARG A 294 -14.18 -18.10 17.23
N GLU A 295 -13.90 -17.21 16.28
CA GLU A 295 -14.80 -16.49 15.34
C GLU A 295 -16.06 -15.78 15.89
N MET A 296 -16.53 -16.11 17.09
CA MET A 296 -17.79 -15.66 17.66
C MET A 296 -17.62 -14.32 18.34
N GLU A 297 -16.40 -14.03 18.81
CA GLU A 297 -16.02 -12.75 19.42
C GLU A 297 -16.35 -11.56 18.51
N TYR A 298 -16.32 -11.76 17.19
CA TYR A 298 -16.67 -10.73 16.22
C TYR A 298 -18.13 -10.26 16.32
N ASP A 299 -19.05 -11.05 16.88
CA ASP A 299 -20.46 -10.65 17.01
C ASP A 299 -20.64 -9.48 17.96
N ALA A 300 -19.79 -9.37 18.99
CA ALA A 300 -19.81 -8.24 19.91
C ALA A 300 -19.49 -6.90 19.23
N TYR A 301 -18.90 -6.95 18.03
CA TYR A 301 -18.48 -5.77 17.27
C TYR A 301 -19.40 -5.42 16.10
N LEU A 302 -20.65 -5.93 16.09
CA LEU A 302 -21.62 -5.61 15.04
C LEU A 302 -21.83 -4.09 14.84
N PRO A 303 -22.02 -3.26 15.89
CA PRO A 303 -22.15 -1.81 15.72
C PRO A 303 -20.92 -1.17 15.06
N GLN A 304 -19.72 -1.62 15.44
CA GLN A 304 -18.46 -1.12 14.90
C GLN A 304 -18.28 -1.56 13.44
N PHE A 305 -18.69 -2.77 13.08
CA PHE A 305 -18.73 -3.20 11.68
C PHE A 305 -19.70 -2.37 10.84
N GLN A 306 -20.88 -2.01 11.37
CA GLN A 306 -21.81 -1.12 10.68
C GLN A 306 -21.18 0.25 10.40
N GLN A 307 -20.46 0.81 11.38
CA GLN A 307 -19.70 2.05 11.20
C GLN A 307 -18.60 1.90 10.15
N CYS A 308 -17.82 0.80 10.18
CA CYS A 308 -16.81 0.53 9.15
C CYS A 308 -17.42 0.47 7.75
N VAL A 309 -18.57 -0.18 7.58
CA VAL A 309 -19.24 -0.28 6.27
C VAL A 309 -19.75 1.08 5.79
N ALA A 310 -20.23 1.94 6.70
CA ALA A 310 -20.58 3.31 6.37
C ALA A 310 -19.36 4.12 5.90
N LEU A 311 -18.26 4.10 6.66
CA LEU A 311 -17.01 4.77 6.28
C LEU A 311 -16.47 4.26 4.93
N ALA A 312 -16.50 2.94 4.71
CA ALA A 312 -16.06 2.34 3.45
C ALA A 312 -16.93 2.77 2.27
N ARG A 313 -18.24 2.97 2.48
CA ARG A 313 -19.15 3.52 1.47
C ARG A 313 -18.77 4.96 1.13
N ASP A 314 -18.48 5.78 2.11
CA ASP A 314 -18.10 7.19 1.89
C ASP A 314 -16.77 7.33 1.12
N VAL A 315 -15.77 6.48 1.46
CA VAL A 315 -14.52 6.41 0.70
C VAL A 315 -14.76 5.93 -0.74
N ALA A 316 -15.62 4.92 -0.92
CA ALA A 316 -15.96 4.38 -2.23
C ALA A 316 -16.69 5.40 -3.12
N VAL A 317 -17.61 6.18 -2.56
CA VAL A 317 -18.33 7.24 -3.30
C VAL A 317 -17.37 8.37 -3.67
N SER A 318 -16.56 8.82 -2.72
CA SER A 318 -15.54 9.86 -2.98
C SER A 318 -14.58 9.44 -4.10
N HIS A 319 -14.26 8.16 -4.22
CA HIS A 319 -13.45 7.61 -5.31
C HIS A 319 -14.14 7.69 -6.67
N GLN A 320 -15.44 7.39 -6.74
CA GLN A 320 -16.22 7.45 -7.99
C GLN A 320 -16.40 8.89 -8.48
N ASP A 321 -16.70 9.82 -7.57
CA ASP A 321 -16.93 11.23 -7.90
C ASP A 321 -15.66 11.91 -8.46
N ASN A 322 -14.49 11.61 -7.89
CA ASN A 322 -13.21 12.21 -8.30
C ASN A 322 -12.72 11.72 -9.68
N LEU A 323 -13.14 10.56 -10.15
CA LEU A 323 -12.67 9.97 -11.41
C LEU A 323 -13.61 10.20 -12.58
N GLY A 324 -14.84 10.66 -12.34
CA GLY A 324 -15.83 11.02 -13.36
C GLY A 324 -16.16 9.94 -14.39
N SER A 325 -15.68 8.70 -14.18
CA SER A 325 -15.77 7.60 -15.14
C SER A 325 -15.80 6.26 -14.42
N SER A 326 -16.61 5.32 -14.94
CA SER A 326 -16.69 3.92 -14.46
C SER A 326 -15.47 3.07 -14.86
N ASN A 327 -14.35 3.70 -15.22
CA ASN A 327 -13.18 2.99 -15.73
C ASN A 327 -12.51 2.18 -14.62
N PRO A 328 -11.96 1.00 -14.94
CA PRO A 328 -11.19 0.24 -13.97
C PRO A 328 -9.90 0.98 -13.61
N THR A 329 -9.57 1.02 -12.32
CA THR A 329 -8.39 1.71 -11.79
C THR A 329 -7.46 0.73 -11.06
N PHE A 330 -6.20 1.11 -10.96
CA PHE A 330 -5.16 0.33 -10.28
C PHE A 330 -4.35 1.25 -9.38
N THR A 331 -4.12 0.83 -8.15
CA THR A 331 -3.15 1.45 -7.23
C THR A 331 -2.33 0.35 -6.57
N PRO A 332 -1.02 0.51 -6.36
CA PRO A 332 -0.21 -0.40 -5.55
C PRO A 332 -0.49 -0.22 -4.05
N GLU A 333 -1.26 0.79 -3.65
CA GLU A 333 -1.63 1.03 -2.26
C GLU A 333 -2.85 0.22 -1.82
N ILE A 334 -2.90 -0.10 -0.54
CA ILE A 334 -4.05 -0.72 0.12
C ILE A 334 -5.04 0.33 0.63
N GLY A 335 -6.28 0.22 0.16
CA GLY A 335 -7.39 1.09 0.49
C GLY A 335 -8.50 0.33 1.21
N VAL A 336 -9.68 0.28 0.59
CA VAL A 336 -10.91 -0.23 1.21
C VAL A 336 -11.13 -1.72 0.97
N LEU A 337 -10.55 -2.30 -0.09
CA LEU A 337 -10.86 -3.68 -0.48
C LEU A 337 -10.50 -4.69 0.60
N PRO A 338 -9.32 -4.65 1.24
CA PRO A 338 -8.97 -5.64 2.27
C PRO A 338 -9.78 -5.46 3.54
N VAL A 339 -10.16 -4.22 3.87
CA VAL A 339 -11.01 -3.94 5.03
C VAL A 339 -12.39 -4.56 4.83
N LEU A 340 -13.01 -4.32 3.67
CA LEU A 340 -14.30 -4.92 3.30
C LEU A 340 -14.22 -6.45 3.25
N TYR A 341 -13.11 -7.02 2.74
CA TYR A 341 -12.88 -8.46 2.79
C TYR A 341 -12.87 -8.99 4.23
N ILE A 342 -12.12 -8.35 5.14
CA ILE A 342 -12.07 -8.74 6.56
C ILE A 342 -13.47 -8.68 7.17
N ILE A 343 -14.22 -7.60 6.96
CA ILE A 343 -15.59 -7.46 7.49
C ILE A 343 -16.49 -8.57 6.93
N GLY A 344 -16.46 -8.80 5.62
CA GLY A 344 -17.27 -9.82 4.95
C GLY A 344 -16.93 -11.25 5.40
N ALA A 345 -15.66 -11.50 5.74
CA ALA A 345 -15.18 -12.79 6.22
C ALA A 345 -15.43 -13.01 7.72
N LYS A 346 -15.38 -11.97 8.55
CA LYS A 346 -15.43 -12.08 10.02
C LYS A 346 -16.79 -11.72 10.63
N CYS A 347 -17.55 -10.82 10.02
CA CYS A 347 -18.89 -10.50 10.50
C CYS A 347 -19.88 -11.61 10.10
N ARG A 348 -20.65 -12.13 11.07
CA ARG A 348 -21.63 -13.21 10.82
C ARG A 348 -23.06 -12.68 10.58
N HIS A 349 -23.26 -11.36 10.57
CA HIS A 349 -24.55 -10.75 10.31
C HIS A 349 -24.87 -10.69 8.80
N ALA A 350 -25.90 -11.42 8.37
CA ALA A 350 -26.19 -11.67 6.95
C ALA A 350 -26.46 -10.38 6.14
N LEU A 351 -27.19 -9.42 6.70
CA LEU A 351 -27.50 -8.17 5.99
C LEU A 351 -26.24 -7.33 5.77
N LEU A 352 -25.37 -7.26 6.79
CA LEU A 352 -24.16 -6.44 6.71
C LEU A 352 -23.15 -7.05 5.73
N ARG A 353 -23.06 -8.38 5.68
CA ARG A 353 -22.28 -9.08 4.64
C ARG A 353 -22.79 -8.78 3.23
N ARG A 354 -24.11 -8.71 3.02
CA ARG A 354 -24.68 -8.35 1.72
C ARG A 354 -24.32 -6.92 1.33
N GLU A 355 -24.40 -5.98 2.26
CA GLU A 355 -23.96 -4.59 2.02
C GLU A 355 -22.48 -4.51 1.65
N VAL A 356 -21.61 -5.25 2.34
CA VAL A 356 -20.18 -5.33 1.99
C VAL A 356 -19.98 -5.85 0.57
N LEU A 357 -20.67 -6.93 0.19
CA LEU A 357 -20.60 -7.49 -1.16
C LEU A 357 -21.11 -6.49 -2.22
N ASP A 358 -22.15 -5.74 -1.91
CA ASP A 358 -22.70 -4.74 -2.83
C ASP A 358 -21.75 -3.55 -3.03
N ILE A 359 -21.01 -3.14 -1.98
CA ILE A 359 -19.95 -2.14 -2.12
C ILE A 359 -18.81 -2.70 -2.98
N LEU A 360 -18.34 -3.91 -2.69
CA LEU A 360 -17.24 -4.57 -3.42
C LEU A 360 -17.56 -4.74 -4.91
N ARG A 361 -18.78 -5.18 -5.26
CA ARG A 361 -19.23 -5.34 -6.65
C ARG A 361 -19.24 -4.04 -7.45
N ARG A 362 -19.41 -2.90 -6.77
CA ARG A 362 -19.42 -1.57 -7.41
C ARG A 362 -18.00 -0.99 -7.56
N GLN A 363 -16.98 -1.63 -6.98
CA GLN A 363 -15.61 -1.18 -7.11
C GLN A 363 -14.96 -1.74 -8.37
N SER A 364 -14.66 -0.85 -9.31
CA SER A 364 -13.78 -1.13 -10.46
C SER A 364 -12.34 -0.74 -10.10
N ILE A 365 -11.80 -1.21 -8.98
CA ILE A 365 -10.43 -0.90 -8.54
C ILE A 365 -9.66 -2.18 -8.23
N ARG A 366 -8.37 -2.14 -8.52
CA ARG A 366 -7.37 -3.09 -8.06
C ARG A 366 -6.42 -2.40 -7.09
N GLU A 367 -6.30 -2.93 -5.88
CA GLU A 367 -5.42 -2.45 -4.80
C GLU A 367 -4.30 -3.48 -4.58
N ALA A 368 -3.15 -3.28 -5.22
CA ALA A 368 -2.06 -4.24 -5.31
C ALA A 368 -2.55 -5.63 -5.81
N ALA A 369 -2.44 -6.66 -4.96
CA ALA A 369 -2.93 -8.01 -5.23
C ALA A 369 -4.46 -8.13 -5.15
N TRP A 370 -5.14 -7.19 -4.47
CA TRP A 370 -6.58 -7.24 -4.22
C TRP A 370 -7.37 -6.75 -5.43
N LYS A 371 -8.31 -7.59 -5.86
CA LYS A 371 -9.34 -7.25 -6.85
C LYS A 371 -10.63 -7.96 -6.48
N TRP A 372 -11.76 -7.30 -6.72
CA TRP A 372 -13.04 -7.98 -6.72
C TRP A 372 -13.21 -8.74 -8.05
N VAL A 373 -13.67 -9.99 -8.00
CA VAL A 373 -13.86 -10.88 -9.16
C VAL A 373 -15.34 -11.16 -9.38
#